data_AF-A0A842LFH7-F1
#
_entry.id   AF-A0A842LFH7-F1
#
_cell.length_a   1.000
_cell.length_b   1.000
_cell.length_c   1.000
_cell.angle_alpha   90.00
_cell.angle_beta   90.00
_cell.angle_gamma   90.00
#
_symmetry.space_group_name_H-M   'P 1'
#
loop_
_entity.id
_entity.type
_entity.pdbx_description
1 polymer ?
#
loop_
_entity_poly.entity_id
_entity_poly.type
_entity_poly.pdbx_seq_one_letter_code
_entity_poly.pdbx_strand_id
1 'polypeptide(L)'
;MKQLRILGAEEIKIEERPPPPFERTKPHKWLSAKDLEEYKRMEGDGYELYVSKIAEEKMRNHSIRFAEMQKEAMGLLLGWIYRNGGKEYTIVKDVVTTDLESSSVHVRFDRDAFEKLFASLEEAGFNYLVVGWYHSHPGHGCFMSSTDVYTQRSLFRSSRHTAIVIDPVNKEIKAFYLDGKAIRTREFAIYWDEYENPYYGTRVKKRELRSDPDRVASTQ
;
A
#
# COMPACT_ATOMS: atom_id res chain seq x y z
N MET A 1 14.96 -13.82 23.68
CA MET A 1 13.91 -13.04 23.01
C MET A 1 14.46 -12.62 21.65
N LYS A 2 13.90 -13.15 20.55
CA LYS A 2 14.35 -12.80 19.19
C LYS A 2 13.85 -11.39 18.86
N GLN A 3 14.75 -10.55 18.36
CA GLN A 3 14.46 -9.18 17.96
C GLN A 3 13.47 -9.17 16.78
N LEU A 4 12.42 -8.38 16.92
CA LEU A 4 11.39 -8.15 15.89
C LEU A 4 12.04 -7.72 14.56
N ARG A 5 11.66 -8.30 13.43
CA ARG A 5 12.16 -7.92 12.08
C ARG A 5 11.50 -6.63 11.56
N ILE A 6 11.47 -5.58 12.37
CA ILE A 6 11.21 -4.20 11.89
C ILE A 6 12.57 -3.64 11.46
N LEU A 7 12.96 -3.86 10.20
CA LEU A 7 14.07 -3.19 9.49
C LEU A 7 15.28 -2.77 10.35
N GLY A 8 15.73 -3.64 11.26
CA GLY A 8 16.61 -3.23 12.36
C GLY A 8 17.51 -4.29 12.98
N ALA A 9 17.62 -5.52 12.45
CA ALA A 9 18.48 -6.54 13.07
C ALA A 9 19.25 -7.47 12.14
N GLU A 10 18.90 -7.59 10.85
CA GLU A 10 19.68 -8.37 9.88
C GLU A 10 19.88 -7.53 8.61
N GLU A 11 21.07 -7.60 7.99
CA GLU A 11 21.32 -7.01 6.68
C GLU A 11 20.35 -7.61 5.67
N ILE A 12 19.27 -6.87 5.35
CA ILE A 12 18.40 -7.23 4.25
C ILE A 12 19.23 -7.14 2.98
N LYS A 13 19.41 -8.27 2.31
CA LYS A 13 20.04 -8.32 0.99
C LYS A 13 19.13 -7.59 0.00
N ILE A 14 19.49 -6.35 -0.32
CA ILE A 14 18.78 -5.55 -1.32
C ILE A 14 19.17 -6.11 -2.70
N GLU A 15 18.19 -6.66 -3.40
CA GLU A 15 18.38 -7.22 -4.73
C GLU A 15 18.33 -6.13 -5.81
N GLU A 16 19.14 -6.29 -6.85
CA GLU A 16 19.09 -5.45 -8.04
C GLU A 16 17.93 -5.92 -8.94
N ARG A 17 16.93 -5.07 -9.16
CA ARG A 17 15.76 -5.36 -9.99
C ARG A 17 15.26 -4.08 -10.67
N PRO A 18 14.72 -4.16 -11.90
CA PRO A 18 14.07 -3.01 -12.51
C PRO A 18 12.79 -2.65 -11.76
N PRO A 19 12.44 -1.36 -11.62
CA PRO A 19 11.17 -0.94 -11.07
C PRO A 19 10.00 -1.38 -11.97
N PRO A 20 8.75 -1.34 -11.47
CA PRO A 20 7.58 -1.53 -12.30
C PRO A 20 7.64 -0.66 -13.56
N PRO A 21 7.37 -1.23 -14.75
CA PRO A 21 7.52 -0.53 -16.01
C PRO A 21 6.48 0.59 -16.13
N PHE A 22 6.84 1.63 -16.87
CA PHE A 22 6.04 2.84 -17.01
C PHE A 22 4.59 2.57 -17.44
N GLU A 23 4.40 1.64 -18.39
CA GLU A 23 3.10 1.24 -18.94
C GLU A 23 2.18 0.58 -17.89
N ARG A 24 2.75 0.12 -16.78
CA ARG A 24 2.03 -0.48 -15.65
C ARG A 24 2.09 0.37 -14.38
N THR A 25 2.34 1.66 -14.54
CA THR A 25 2.33 2.64 -13.47
C THR A 25 1.41 3.80 -13.80
N LYS A 26 0.76 4.37 -12.78
CA LYS A 26 -0.07 5.56 -12.93
C LYS A 26 -0.12 6.38 -11.64
N PRO A 27 -0.44 7.68 -11.71
CA PRO A 27 -0.68 8.47 -10.51
C PRO A 27 -1.93 7.96 -9.79
N HIS A 28 -1.96 8.12 -8.46
CA HIS A 28 -3.18 7.87 -7.72
C HIS A 28 -4.23 8.95 -8.05
N LYS A 29 -5.49 8.55 -8.18
CA LYS A 29 -6.62 9.43 -8.53
C LYS A 29 -6.96 10.52 -7.49
N TRP A 30 -6.39 10.41 -6.29
CA TRP A 30 -6.56 11.31 -5.14
C TRP A 30 -5.31 12.14 -4.85
N LEU A 31 -4.34 12.18 -5.77
CA LEU A 31 -3.25 13.17 -5.68
C LEU A 31 -3.82 14.58 -5.86
N SER A 32 -3.33 15.55 -5.08
CA SER A 32 -3.66 16.95 -5.32
C SER A 32 -3.07 17.43 -6.66
N ALA A 33 -3.54 18.56 -7.18
CA ALA A 33 -3.02 19.10 -8.44
C ALA A 33 -1.50 19.32 -8.38
N LYS A 34 -1.00 19.79 -7.23
CA LYS A 34 0.42 19.98 -6.96
C LYS A 34 1.18 18.65 -6.98
N ASP A 35 0.69 17.64 -6.26
CA ASP A 35 1.38 16.34 -6.18
C ASP A 35 1.34 15.61 -7.54
N LEU A 36 0.31 15.86 -8.36
CA LEU A 36 0.23 15.35 -9.72
C LEU A 36 1.27 16.00 -10.66
N GLU A 37 1.57 17.29 -10.48
CA GLU A 37 2.66 17.94 -11.21
C GLU A 37 4.02 17.38 -10.79
N GLU A 38 4.24 17.14 -9.50
CA GLU A 38 5.45 16.50 -8.98
C GLU A 38 5.60 15.07 -9.52
N TYR A 39 4.52 14.28 -9.54
CA TYR A 39 4.48 12.96 -10.18
C TYR A 39 4.97 13.02 -11.63
N LYS A 40 4.41 13.93 -12.44
CA LYS A 40 4.76 14.08 -13.86
C LYS A 40 6.22 14.48 -14.09
N ARG A 41 6.85 15.21 -13.16
CA ARG A 41 8.27 15.57 -13.26
C ARG A 41 9.19 14.37 -13.05
N MET A 42 8.75 13.38 -12.27
CA MET A 42 9.49 12.14 -11.99
C MET A 42 9.24 11.06 -13.04
N GLU A 43 8.32 11.30 -13.97
CA GLU A 43 7.97 10.39 -15.05
C GLU A 43 9.18 10.16 -15.96
N GLY A 44 9.69 8.92 -15.99
CA GLY A 44 10.90 8.54 -16.72
C GLY A 44 12.13 8.30 -15.84
N ASP A 45 12.28 9.04 -14.74
CA ASP A 45 13.37 8.84 -13.76
C ASP A 45 13.08 7.72 -12.74
N GLY A 46 11.82 7.32 -12.66
CA GLY A 46 11.32 6.33 -11.71
C GLY A 46 10.93 6.96 -10.36
N TYR A 47 10.19 6.21 -9.55
CA TYR A 47 9.71 6.63 -8.25
C TYR A 47 10.46 5.90 -7.14
N GLU A 48 10.58 6.51 -5.97
CA GLU A 48 11.17 5.83 -4.81
C GLU A 48 10.17 4.89 -4.11
N LEU A 49 8.88 5.01 -4.45
CA LEU A 49 7.80 4.19 -3.91
C LEU A 49 6.82 3.77 -5.00
N TYR A 50 6.52 2.47 -5.00
CA TYR A 50 5.52 1.87 -5.85
C TYR A 50 4.54 1.12 -4.97
N VAL A 51 3.27 1.49 -5.04
CA VAL A 51 2.20 0.87 -4.26
C VAL A 51 1.36 0.02 -5.20
N SER A 52 1.20 -1.27 -4.89
CA SER A 52 0.38 -2.16 -5.70
C SER A 52 -1.06 -1.67 -5.67
N LYS A 53 -1.77 -1.83 -6.79
CA LYS A 53 -3.19 -1.51 -6.87
C LYS A 53 -4.01 -2.25 -5.80
N ILE A 54 -3.63 -3.49 -5.48
CA ILE A 54 -4.29 -4.31 -4.45
C ILE A 54 -4.10 -3.69 -3.06
N ALA A 55 -2.86 -3.31 -2.71
CA ALA A 55 -2.56 -2.65 -1.44
C ALA A 55 -3.32 -1.33 -1.31
N GLU A 56 -3.34 -0.55 -2.40
CA GLU A 56 -4.11 0.70 -2.51
C GLU A 56 -5.60 0.49 -2.23
N GLU A 57 -6.22 -0.45 -2.94
CA GLU A 57 -7.65 -0.71 -2.79
C GLU A 57 -7.99 -1.15 -1.36
N LYS A 58 -7.17 -1.99 -0.74
CA LYS A 58 -7.34 -2.42 0.64
C LYS A 58 -7.24 -1.25 1.62
N MET A 59 -6.17 -0.45 1.56
CA MET A 59 -5.97 0.67 2.49
C MET A 59 -7.03 1.76 2.32
N ARG A 60 -7.43 2.07 1.07
CA ARG A 60 -8.46 3.06 0.79
C ARG A 60 -9.83 2.59 1.26
N ASN A 61 -10.23 1.36 0.97
CA ASN A 61 -11.52 0.83 1.41
C ASN A 61 -11.59 0.70 2.94
N HIS A 62 -10.49 0.32 3.58
CA HIS A 62 -10.39 0.33 5.05
C HIS A 62 -10.59 1.73 5.63
N SER A 63 -9.93 2.73 5.06
CA SER A 63 -10.06 4.14 5.48
C SER A 63 -11.48 4.67 5.31
N ILE A 64 -12.13 4.37 4.17
CA ILE A 64 -13.55 4.74 3.93
C ILE A 64 -14.46 4.15 5.00
N ARG A 65 -14.32 2.84 5.29
CA ARG A 65 -15.14 2.16 6.30
C ARG A 65 -14.97 2.77 7.70
N PHE A 66 -13.76 3.16 8.08
CA PHE A 66 -13.51 3.78 9.39
C PHE A 66 -14.03 5.21 9.48
N ALA A 67 -13.98 5.97 8.37
CA ALA A 67 -14.59 7.30 8.31
C ALA A 67 -16.11 7.27 8.53
N GLU A 68 -16.82 6.23 8.06
CA GLU A 68 -18.25 6.03 8.36
C GLU A 68 -18.52 5.89 9.86
N MET A 69 -17.54 5.38 10.62
CA MET A 69 -17.58 5.25 12.08
C MET A 69 -16.97 6.46 12.81
N GLN A 70 -16.58 7.53 12.08
CA GLN A 70 -15.89 8.70 12.62
C GLN A 70 -14.59 8.34 13.38
N LYS A 71 -13.84 7.36 12.84
CA LYS A 71 -12.59 6.85 13.40
C LYS A 71 -11.47 6.89 12.38
N GLU A 72 -10.24 6.91 12.86
CA GLU A 72 -9.06 6.72 12.03
C GLU A 72 -8.76 5.21 11.83
N ALA A 73 -8.49 4.82 10.58
CA ALA A 73 -7.92 3.53 10.23
C ALA A 73 -6.38 3.60 10.33
N MET A 74 -5.75 2.44 10.58
CA MET A 74 -4.30 2.28 10.52
C MET A 74 -3.94 0.87 10.07
N GLY A 75 -2.79 0.69 9.42
CA GLY A 75 -2.25 -0.63 9.10
C GLY A 75 -0.80 -0.58 8.66
N LEU A 76 -0.20 -1.75 8.46
CA LEU A 76 1.18 -1.92 8.03
C LEU A 76 1.27 -2.15 6.52
N LEU A 77 2.34 -1.63 5.92
CA LEU A 77 2.69 -1.83 4.52
C LEU A 77 3.66 -3.01 4.40
N LEU A 78 3.28 -4.01 3.60
CA LEU A 78 4.04 -5.23 3.38
C LEU A 78 4.66 -5.22 1.98
N GLY A 79 5.95 -5.50 1.89
CA GLY A 79 6.67 -5.24 0.65
C GLY A 79 8.14 -5.66 0.64
N TRP A 80 8.87 -5.08 -0.29
CA TRP A 80 10.32 -5.25 -0.43
C TRP A 80 11.00 -3.94 -0.77
N ILE A 81 12.30 -3.91 -0.55
CA ILE A 81 13.19 -2.84 -1.00
C ILE A 81 14.12 -3.45 -2.03
N TYR A 82 14.21 -2.79 -3.18
CA TYR A 82 15.06 -3.18 -4.30
C TYR A 82 15.99 -2.04 -4.67
N ARG A 83 16.97 -2.34 -5.52
CA ARG A 83 17.87 -1.35 -6.11
C ARG A 83 17.82 -1.44 -7.63
N ASN A 84 17.90 -0.30 -8.30
CA ASN A 84 18.04 -0.20 -9.75
C ASN A 84 18.99 0.96 -10.09
N GLY A 85 20.08 0.67 -10.79
CA GLY A 85 21.00 1.72 -11.27
C GLY A 85 21.58 2.57 -10.15
N GLY A 86 21.84 1.96 -8.99
CA GLY A 86 22.36 2.64 -7.80
C GLY A 86 21.33 3.40 -6.96
N LYS A 87 20.05 3.44 -7.36
CA LYS A 87 18.95 4.03 -6.58
C LYS A 87 18.11 2.94 -5.94
N GLU A 88 17.74 3.10 -4.67
CA GLU A 88 16.83 2.19 -4.00
C GLU A 88 15.38 2.63 -4.17
N TYR A 89 14.47 1.66 -4.28
CA TYR A 89 13.04 1.91 -4.33
C TYR A 89 12.27 0.86 -3.52
N THR A 90 11.13 1.28 -3.00
CA THR A 90 10.26 0.45 -2.17
C THR A 90 9.05 -0.01 -2.97
N ILE A 91 8.73 -1.29 -2.87
CA ILE A 91 7.53 -1.90 -3.42
C ILE A 91 6.62 -2.27 -2.26
N VAL A 92 5.44 -1.66 -2.18
CA VAL A 92 4.36 -2.12 -1.30
C VAL A 92 3.50 -3.08 -2.10
N LYS A 93 3.49 -4.35 -1.70
CA LYS A 93 2.73 -5.40 -2.39
C LYS A 93 1.37 -5.64 -1.75
N ASP A 94 1.29 -5.56 -0.42
CA ASP A 94 0.05 -5.76 0.32
C ASP A 94 0.02 -4.90 1.60
N VAL A 95 -1.11 -4.92 2.32
CA VAL A 95 -1.29 -4.29 3.62
C VAL A 95 -1.93 -5.26 4.61
N VAL A 96 -1.66 -5.04 5.89
CA VAL A 96 -2.33 -5.78 6.97
C VAL A 96 -2.75 -4.82 8.08
N THR A 97 -3.82 -5.17 8.79
CA THR A 97 -4.30 -4.45 9.97
C THR A 97 -4.59 -5.46 11.07
N THR A 98 -4.55 -5.00 12.32
CA THR A 98 -4.95 -5.76 13.51
C THR A 98 -5.94 -4.92 14.31
N ASP A 99 -6.40 -5.39 15.46
CA ASP A 99 -7.25 -4.62 16.35
C ASP A 99 -6.55 -3.31 16.73
N LEU A 100 -7.26 -2.19 16.52
CA LEU A 100 -6.74 -0.84 16.71
C LEU A 100 -7.39 -0.22 17.95
N GLU A 101 -6.59 0.45 18.78
CA GLU A 101 -7.12 1.47 19.68
C GLU A 101 -7.31 2.75 18.85
N SER A 102 -8.53 2.96 18.37
CA SER A 102 -8.88 4.10 17.51
C SER A 102 -9.87 5.05 18.16
N SER A 103 -9.55 6.34 18.08
CA SER A 103 -10.45 7.47 18.35
C SER A 103 -10.70 8.26 17.05
N SER A 104 -11.39 9.40 17.17
CA SER A 104 -11.61 10.31 16.04
C SER A 104 -10.37 11.09 15.59
N VAL A 105 -9.33 11.17 16.41
CA VAL A 105 -8.16 12.06 16.18
C VAL A 105 -6.80 11.38 16.45
N HIS A 106 -6.82 10.11 16.81
CA HIS A 106 -5.61 9.31 16.96
C HIS A 106 -5.93 7.83 16.85
N VAL A 107 -4.98 7.10 16.30
CA VAL A 107 -4.96 5.64 16.25
C VAL A 107 -3.59 5.12 16.63
N ARG A 108 -3.56 4.04 17.42
CA ARG A 108 -2.32 3.34 17.80
C ARG A 108 -2.53 1.84 17.71
N PHE A 109 -1.45 1.12 17.46
CA PHE A 109 -1.45 -0.33 17.55
C PHE A 109 -1.42 -0.66 19.03
N ASP A 110 -2.37 -1.49 19.47
CA ASP A 110 -2.22 -2.17 20.75
C ASP A 110 -0.93 -3.01 20.68
N ARG A 111 -0.11 -2.96 21.73
CA ARG A 111 1.22 -3.57 21.71
C ARG A 111 1.12 -5.10 21.61
N ASP A 112 0.14 -5.70 22.27
CA ASP A 112 -0.07 -7.14 22.25
C ASP A 112 -0.66 -7.58 20.91
N ALA A 113 -1.56 -6.80 20.32
CA ALA A 113 -2.11 -7.03 18.98
C ALA A 113 -1.04 -6.89 17.88
N PHE A 114 -0.08 -5.98 18.06
CA PHE A 114 1.05 -5.79 17.18
C PHE A 114 1.98 -6.99 17.20
N GLU A 115 2.40 -7.47 18.39
CA GLU A 115 3.27 -8.64 18.53
C GLU A 115 2.60 -9.91 17.96
N LYS A 116 1.29 -10.10 18.21
CA LYS A 116 0.51 -11.22 17.63
C LYS A 116 0.45 -11.17 16.12
N LEU A 117 0.30 -9.98 15.53
CA LEU A 117 0.29 -9.79 14.08
C LEU A 117 1.63 -10.22 13.45
N PHE A 118 2.76 -9.89 14.07
CA PHE A 118 4.05 -10.36 13.55
C PHE A 118 4.21 -11.87 13.66
N ALA A 119 3.80 -12.46 14.79
CA ALA A 119 3.86 -13.90 14.97
C ALA A 119 3.03 -14.65 13.90
N SER A 120 1.83 -14.15 13.58
CA SER A 120 0.98 -14.77 12.56
C SER A 120 1.53 -14.62 11.14
N LEU A 121 2.17 -13.49 10.82
CA LEU A 121 2.85 -13.30 9.54
C LEU A 121 4.05 -14.25 9.39
N GLU A 122 4.83 -14.46 10.44
CA GLU A 122 5.94 -15.43 10.42
C GLU A 122 5.43 -16.87 10.27
N GLU A 123 4.39 -17.26 11.00
CA GLU A 123 3.78 -18.60 10.94
C GLU A 123 3.20 -18.90 9.55
N ALA A 124 2.60 -17.91 8.90
CA ALA A 124 2.06 -18.03 7.55
C ALA A 124 3.14 -18.17 6.45
N GLY A 125 4.44 -18.12 6.81
CA GLY A 125 5.55 -18.15 5.85
C GLY A 125 5.60 -16.92 4.96
N PHE A 126 5.03 -15.79 5.42
CA PHE A 126 4.97 -14.55 4.65
C PHE A 126 6.36 -13.89 4.61
N ASN A 127 7.03 -13.92 3.45
CA ASN A 127 8.39 -13.35 3.27
C ASN A 127 8.40 -11.84 2.96
N TYR A 128 7.36 -11.11 3.35
CA TYR A 128 7.31 -9.67 3.13
C TYR A 128 7.96 -8.90 4.28
N LEU A 129 8.65 -7.82 3.94
CA LEU A 129 9.17 -6.85 4.90
C LEU A 129 8.06 -5.86 5.27
N VAL A 130 8.05 -5.41 6.52
CA VAL A 130 7.29 -4.21 6.88
C VAL A 130 8.06 -3.00 6.37
N VAL A 131 7.57 -2.38 5.30
CA VAL A 131 8.21 -1.25 4.62
C VAL A 131 7.58 0.09 5.02
N GLY A 132 6.67 0.08 5.98
CA GLY A 132 6.00 1.29 6.47
C GLY A 132 4.63 1.01 7.06
N TRP A 133 3.81 2.05 7.10
CA TRP A 133 2.45 2.04 7.62
C TRP A 133 1.57 3.03 6.86
N TYR A 134 0.26 2.88 7.03
CA TYR A 134 -0.71 3.88 6.60
C TYR A 134 -1.67 4.19 7.73
N HIS A 135 -2.25 5.38 7.68
CA HIS A 135 -3.37 5.76 8.52
C HIS A 135 -4.27 6.76 7.79
N SER A 136 -5.48 6.97 8.32
CA SER A 136 -6.45 7.88 7.71
C SER A 136 -6.71 9.10 8.57
N HIS A 137 -6.92 10.25 7.94
CA HIS A 137 -7.39 11.50 8.56
C HIS A 137 -8.73 11.91 7.93
N PRO A 138 -9.89 11.41 8.41
CA PRO A 138 -11.18 11.69 7.78
C PRO A 138 -11.56 13.18 7.85
N GLY A 139 -11.46 13.90 6.73
CA GLY A 139 -11.89 15.29 6.63
C GLY A 139 -10.87 16.34 7.06
N HIS A 140 -9.64 15.96 7.39
CA HIS A 140 -8.60 16.88 7.89
C HIS A 140 -7.47 17.16 6.89
N GLY A 141 -7.45 16.47 5.75
CA GLY A 141 -6.37 16.51 4.77
C GLY A 141 -5.17 15.63 5.15
N CYS A 142 -4.25 15.49 4.21
CA CYS A 142 -3.09 14.61 4.38
C CYS A 142 -1.85 15.37 4.91
N PHE A 143 -1.58 15.23 6.20
CA PHE A 143 -0.39 15.78 6.89
C PHE A 143 0.06 14.82 7.99
N MET A 144 1.25 15.04 8.56
CA MET A 144 1.76 14.28 9.70
C MET A 144 1.56 15.08 10.99
N SER A 145 0.67 14.62 11.87
CA SER A 145 0.43 15.19 13.20
C SER A 145 1.64 14.97 14.12
N SER A 146 1.68 15.64 15.28
CA SER A 146 2.72 15.40 16.28
C SER A 146 2.79 13.94 16.74
N THR A 147 1.63 13.27 16.84
CA THR A 147 1.52 11.84 17.14
C THR A 147 2.09 11.00 16.01
N ASP A 148 1.77 11.32 14.75
CA ASP A 148 2.26 10.55 13.59
C ASP A 148 3.78 10.66 13.45
N VAL A 149 4.32 11.86 13.68
CA VAL A 149 5.77 12.09 13.68
C VAL A 149 6.44 11.29 14.80
N TYR A 150 5.83 11.22 15.98
CA TYR A 150 6.36 10.39 17.07
C TYR A 150 6.33 8.91 16.71
N THR A 151 5.23 8.41 16.15
CA THR A 151 5.10 7.01 15.69
C THR A 151 6.15 6.68 14.62
N GLN A 152 6.28 7.54 13.59
CA GLN A 152 7.27 7.38 12.53
C GLN A 152 8.69 7.32 13.10
N ARG A 153 9.05 8.25 13.99
CA ARG A 153 10.38 8.29 14.61
C ARG A 153 10.64 7.14 15.58
N SER A 154 9.61 6.54 16.16
CA SER A 154 9.77 5.48 17.16
C SER A 154 9.87 4.11 16.50
N LEU A 155 9.00 3.84 15.54
CA LEU A 155 8.83 2.50 14.94
C LEU A 155 9.41 2.40 13.52
N PHE A 156 9.39 3.50 12.76
CA PHE A 156 9.67 3.52 11.32
C PHE A 156 10.86 4.43 10.98
N ARG A 157 12.02 4.14 11.59
CA ARG A 157 13.19 5.05 11.62
C ARG A 157 14.01 5.13 10.33
N SER A 158 14.05 4.05 9.55
CA SER A 158 14.73 4.03 8.25
C SER A 158 14.07 5.01 7.28
N SER A 159 14.86 5.71 6.46
CA SER A 159 14.34 6.55 5.37
C SER A 159 13.50 5.78 4.35
N ARG A 160 13.68 4.46 4.30
CA ARG A 160 12.92 3.52 3.46
C ARG A 160 11.51 3.29 3.96
N HIS A 161 11.24 3.55 5.25
CA HIS A 161 9.90 3.40 5.78
C HIS A 161 9.00 4.53 5.34
N THR A 162 7.85 4.17 4.79
CA THR A 162 6.83 5.13 4.36
C THR A 162 5.69 5.23 5.36
N ALA A 163 5.19 6.44 5.59
CA ALA A 163 3.87 6.70 6.16
C ALA A 163 2.92 7.18 5.05
N ILE A 164 1.85 6.45 4.77
CA ILE A 164 0.80 6.89 3.82
C ILE A 164 -0.38 7.45 4.61
N VAL A 165 -0.73 8.72 4.39
CA VAL A 165 -1.91 9.36 4.96
C VAL A 165 -3.01 9.40 3.92
N ILE A 166 -4.21 8.96 4.29
CA ILE A 166 -5.39 8.94 3.43
C ILE A 166 -6.49 9.80 4.04
N ASP A 167 -7.00 10.78 3.30
CA ASP A 167 -8.25 11.45 3.66
C ASP A 167 -9.38 10.91 2.77
N PRO A 168 -10.19 9.94 3.27
CA PRO A 168 -11.26 9.35 2.48
C PRO A 168 -12.44 10.32 2.24
N VAL A 169 -12.58 11.37 3.05
CA VAL A 169 -13.68 12.34 2.95
C VAL A 169 -13.36 13.36 1.85
N ASN A 170 -12.16 13.95 1.92
CA ASN A 170 -11.69 14.92 0.93
C ASN A 170 -11.11 14.25 -0.33
N LYS A 171 -10.97 12.92 -0.33
CA LYS A 171 -10.38 12.14 -1.42
C LYS A 171 -8.97 12.60 -1.73
N GLU A 172 -8.13 12.61 -0.69
CA GLU A 172 -6.71 12.92 -0.77
C GLU A 172 -5.85 11.74 -0.31
N ILE A 173 -4.62 11.66 -0.81
CA ILE A 173 -3.61 10.72 -0.35
C ILE A 173 -2.22 11.36 -0.45
N LYS A 174 -1.37 11.17 0.56
CA LYS A 174 0.05 11.56 0.51
C LYS A 174 0.93 10.54 1.21
N ALA A 175 2.14 10.38 0.71
CA ALA A 175 3.16 9.57 1.35
C ALA A 175 4.25 10.47 1.95
N PHE A 176 4.78 10.04 3.08
CA PHE A 176 5.82 10.73 3.84
C PHE A 176 6.90 9.76 4.27
N TYR A 177 8.08 10.29 4.57
CA TYR A 177 9.17 9.53 5.17
C TYR A 177 10.02 10.41 6.08
N LEU A 178 10.86 9.73 6.87
CA LEU A 178 11.84 10.39 7.73
C LEU A 178 13.18 10.55 6.98
N ASP A 179 13.56 11.80 6.72
CA ASP A 179 14.89 12.17 6.23
C ASP A 179 15.70 12.75 7.40
N GLY A 180 16.49 11.89 8.04
CA GLY A 180 17.19 12.19 9.28
C GLY A 180 16.21 12.52 10.42
N LYS A 181 15.98 13.80 10.67
CA LYS A 181 14.99 14.28 11.66
C LYS A 181 13.77 14.95 11.02
N ALA A 182 13.82 15.27 9.73
CA ALA A 182 12.75 15.98 9.04
C ALA A 182 11.75 14.99 8.41
N ILE A 183 10.48 15.37 8.41
CA ILE A 183 9.46 14.67 7.63
C ILE A 183 9.42 15.32 6.25
N ARG A 184 9.52 14.49 5.20
CA ARG A 184 9.39 14.93 3.81
C ARG A 184 8.28 14.16 3.12
N THR A 185 7.72 14.74 2.06
CA THR A 185 6.82 14.05 1.14
C THR A 185 7.60 13.04 0.31
N ARG A 186 6.95 11.94 -0.05
CA ARG A 186 7.48 10.87 -0.89
C ARG A 186 6.56 10.74 -2.11
N GLU A 187 7.11 10.94 -3.29
CA GLU A 187 6.40 10.70 -4.53
C GLU A 187 6.23 9.20 -4.73
N PHE A 188 5.08 8.79 -5.26
CA PHE A 188 4.77 7.39 -5.45
C PHE A 188 3.91 7.15 -6.68
N ALA A 189 4.04 5.95 -7.24
CA ALA A 189 3.19 5.46 -8.31
C ALA A 189 2.32 4.29 -7.83
N ILE A 190 1.10 4.22 -8.37
CA ILE A 190 0.31 3.00 -8.30
C ILE A 190 0.75 2.09 -9.44
N TYR A 191 1.09 0.85 -9.12
CA TYR A 191 1.45 -0.15 -10.13
C TYR A 191 0.55 -1.38 -10.06
N TRP A 192 0.54 -2.16 -11.14
CA TRP A 192 -0.10 -3.47 -11.18
C TRP A 192 0.80 -4.48 -11.90
N ASP A 193 0.72 -5.75 -11.51
CA ASP A 193 1.43 -6.81 -12.20
C ASP A 193 0.80 -7.12 -13.56
N GLU A 194 1.59 -7.66 -14.49
CA GLU A 194 1.19 -7.91 -15.88
C GLU A 194 -0.12 -8.71 -16.01
N TYR A 195 -0.33 -9.66 -15.09
CA TYR A 195 -1.52 -10.51 -15.05
C TYR A 195 -2.51 -10.12 -13.93
N GLU A 196 -2.29 -8.99 -13.25
CA GLU A 196 -3.30 -8.40 -12.36
C GLU A 196 -4.39 -7.74 -13.22
N ASN A 197 -5.27 -8.58 -13.77
CA ASN A 197 -6.50 -8.19 -14.45
C ASN A 197 -7.69 -8.42 -13.50
N PRO A 198 -8.25 -7.37 -12.88
CA PRO A 198 -9.49 -7.47 -12.14
C PRO A 198 -10.62 -7.30 -13.16
N TYR A 199 -11.51 -8.27 -13.35
CA TYR A 199 -12.69 -7.97 -14.15
C TYR A 199 -13.55 -6.89 -13.46
N TYR A 200 -13.42 -5.64 -13.89
CA TYR A 200 -14.55 -4.74 -14.18
C TYR A 200 -14.64 -4.67 -15.71
N GLY A 201 -15.42 -5.60 -16.29
CA GLY A 201 -15.31 -6.02 -17.69
C GLY A 201 -16.01 -5.14 -18.73
N THR A 202 -16.03 -5.58 -20.00
CA THR A 202 -16.92 -5.02 -21.04
C THR A 202 -17.50 -6.00 -22.09
N ARG A 203 -17.24 -7.32 -22.04
CA ARG A 203 -18.03 -8.37 -22.76
C ARG A 203 -17.44 -9.77 -22.55
N VAL A 204 -18.27 -10.72 -22.14
CA VAL A 204 -18.10 -12.13 -22.52
C VAL A 204 -18.94 -12.31 -23.79
N LYS A 205 -18.33 -12.61 -24.95
CA LYS A 205 -19.11 -13.05 -26.11
C LYS A 205 -19.78 -14.36 -25.71
N LYS A 206 -21.10 -14.37 -25.61
CA LYS A 206 -21.86 -15.60 -25.49
C LYS A 206 -21.51 -16.44 -26.72
N ARG A 207 -20.90 -17.60 -26.53
CA ARG A 207 -20.72 -18.56 -27.62
C ARG A 207 -22.14 -18.94 -28.05
N GLU A 208 -22.52 -18.60 -29.29
CA GLU A 208 -23.73 -19.17 -29.85
C GLU A 208 -23.54 -20.68 -29.84
N LEU A 209 -24.32 -21.35 -29.00
CA LEU A 209 -24.56 -22.76 -29.16
C LEU A 209 -25.20 -22.86 -30.55
N ARG A 210 -24.48 -23.40 -31.53
CA ARG A 210 -25.15 -23.93 -32.71
C ARG A 210 -26.17 -24.92 -32.14
N SER A 211 -27.45 -24.57 -32.23
CA SER A 211 -28.51 -25.56 -32.11
C SER A 211 -28.27 -26.49 -33.27
N ASP A 212 -27.58 -27.60 -32.99
CA ASP A 212 -27.51 -28.71 -33.90
C ASP A 212 -28.91 -29.33 -33.92
N PRO A 213 -29.70 -29.17 -35.00
CA PRO A 213 -31.06 -29.70 -35.04
C PRO A 213 -31.09 -31.22 -34.95
N ASP A 214 -29.93 -31.88 -35.15
CA ASP A 214 -29.82 -33.33 -35.29
C ASP A 214 -29.46 -34.08 -34.01
N ARG A 215 -29.49 -33.41 -32.83
CA ARG A 215 -29.20 -34.05 -31.53
C ARG A 215 -30.42 -34.42 -30.68
N VAL A 216 -31.58 -34.64 -31.31
CA VAL A 216 -32.68 -35.38 -30.69
C VAL A 216 -33.06 -36.57 -31.55
N ALA A 217 -32.18 -37.57 -31.55
CA ALA A 217 -32.55 -38.94 -31.83
C ALA A 217 -31.78 -39.85 -30.87
N SER A 218 -32.48 -40.82 -30.29
CA SER A 218 -32.01 -41.91 -29.43
C SER A 218 -31.71 -41.60 -27.96
N THR A 219 -32.77 -41.49 -27.16
CA THR A 219 -32.88 -42.31 -25.94
C THR A 219 -34.36 -42.66 -25.71
N GLN A 220 -34.58 -43.91 -25.32
CA GLN A 220 -35.79 -44.72 -25.42
C GLN A 220 -37.04 -44.15 -24.74
#